data_AF-A0A4R9EZT4-F1
#
_entry.id   AF-A0A4R9EZT4-F1
#
_cell.length_a   1.000
_cell.length_b   1.000
_cell.length_c   1.000
_cell.angle_alpha   90.00
_cell.angle_beta   90.00
_cell.angle_gamma   90.00
#
_symmetry.space_group_name_H-M   'P 1'
#
loop_
_entity.id
_entity.type
_entity.pdbx_description
1 polymer ?
#
loop_
_entity_poly.entity_id
_entity_poly.type
_entity_poly.pdbx_seq_one_letter_code
_entity_poly.pdbx_strand_id
1 'polypeptide(L)'
;MPITDDYGQNVQIAALTDAPDAGKLAKDIVNAIVQRGVMRFASASGRAATLTGAAAPVEGMQTWLQDVNRLDVYDGAGWVAVSTGASAWTTISLASGFQQNGNSNGTLQYRLLNISGEESLQLRGAVGRSSWPSTPAGSYIINSTALPSIVRPATLRTVTIPCSDIASDRIALKLDVQTDGYLQVYGTGSSVKPPWIGFNGTIVSL
;
A
#
# COMPACT_ATOMS: atom_id res chain seq x y z
N MET A 1 37.07 1.21 -31.09
CA MET A 1 36.33 1.38 -29.81
C MET A 1 34.91 0.90 -30.05
N PRO A 2 34.27 0.23 -29.07
CA PRO A 2 32.84 -0.06 -29.15
C PRO A 2 32.07 1.24 -29.39
N ILE A 3 31.08 1.21 -30.28
CA ILE A 3 30.16 2.32 -30.49
C ILE A 3 28.96 2.15 -29.56
N THR A 4 28.39 3.25 -29.07
CA THR A 4 27.19 3.21 -28.22
C THR A 4 25.93 3.15 -29.07
N ASP A 5 24.80 2.76 -28.46
CA ASP A 5 23.49 2.88 -29.10
C ASP A 5 23.13 4.33 -29.48
N ASP A 6 22.34 4.46 -30.54
CA ASP A 6 21.87 5.74 -31.07
C ASP A 6 20.93 6.50 -30.12
N TYR A 7 20.34 5.81 -29.13
CA TYR A 7 19.47 6.42 -28.11
C TYR A 7 20.26 6.99 -26.92
N GLY A 8 21.60 6.99 -26.97
CA GLY A 8 22.47 7.60 -25.96
C GLY A 8 22.41 6.91 -24.61
N GLN A 9 22.01 5.65 -24.56
CA GLN A 9 21.82 4.93 -23.30
C GLN A 9 23.10 4.23 -22.83
N ASN A 10 24.17 4.24 -23.62
CA ASN A 10 25.47 3.60 -23.38
C ASN A 10 25.47 2.06 -23.50
N VAL A 11 24.57 1.44 -24.28
CA VAL A 11 24.73 0.03 -24.70
C VAL A 11 25.95 -0.06 -25.59
N GLN A 12 26.89 -0.94 -25.23
CA GLN A 12 28.07 -1.18 -26.05
C GLN A 12 27.71 -2.08 -27.23
N ILE A 13 28.00 -1.63 -28.45
CA ILE A 13 27.91 -2.45 -29.67
C ILE A 13 29.31 -2.97 -29.98
N ALA A 14 29.43 -4.28 -30.22
CA ALA A 14 30.71 -4.92 -30.47
C ALA A 14 31.44 -4.27 -31.66
N ALA A 15 32.69 -3.89 -31.45
CA ALA A 15 33.52 -3.23 -32.47
C ALA A 15 33.95 -4.17 -33.61
N LEU A 16 33.67 -5.48 -33.50
CA LEU A 16 34.08 -6.55 -34.43
C LEU A 16 35.59 -6.57 -34.74
N THR A 17 36.42 -6.00 -33.87
CA THR A 17 37.89 -5.96 -34.02
C THR A 17 38.61 -7.16 -33.43
N ASP A 18 37.96 -7.87 -32.50
CA ASP A 18 38.49 -9.08 -31.85
C ASP A 18 37.99 -10.35 -32.54
N ALA A 19 38.60 -11.50 -32.20
CA ALA A 19 38.13 -12.80 -32.67
C ALA A 19 36.64 -13.00 -32.33
N PRO A 20 35.83 -13.59 -33.23
CA PRO A 20 34.40 -13.77 -32.99
C PRO A 20 34.13 -14.63 -31.75
N ASP A 21 33.52 -14.03 -30.73
CA ASP A 21 32.99 -14.73 -29.55
C ASP A 21 31.49 -14.43 -29.44
N ALA A 22 30.68 -15.36 -29.95
CA ALA A 22 29.23 -15.25 -29.93
C ALA A 22 28.66 -15.29 -28.49
N GLY A 23 29.33 -15.99 -27.56
CA GLY A 23 28.92 -16.08 -26.17
C GLY A 23 29.09 -14.75 -25.44
N LYS A 24 30.23 -14.08 -25.66
CA LYS A 24 30.48 -12.73 -25.14
C LYS A 24 29.51 -11.71 -25.73
N LEU A 25 29.31 -11.71 -27.05
CA LEU A 25 28.37 -10.80 -27.72
C LEU A 25 26.96 -10.95 -27.14
N ALA A 26 26.45 -12.18 -27.03
CA ALA A 26 25.13 -12.44 -26.47
C ALA A 26 25.01 -11.96 -25.02
N LYS A 27 26.03 -12.24 -24.19
CA LYS A 27 26.05 -11.82 -22.78
C LYS A 27 26.04 -10.30 -22.63
N ASP A 28 26.84 -9.59 -23.42
CA ASP A 28 26.94 -8.13 -23.33
C ASP A 28 25.63 -7.46 -23.76
N ILE A 29 24.96 -7.97 -24.81
CA ILE A 29 23.63 -7.51 -25.22
C ILE A 29 22.57 -7.81 -24.14
N VAL A 30 22.52 -9.04 -23.63
CA VAL A 30 21.54 -9.45 -22.63
C VAL A 30 21.68 -8.61 -21.37
N ASN A 31 22.90 -8.45 -20.84
CA ASN A 31 23.11 -7.66 -19.63
C ASN A 31 22.72 -6.19 -19.83
N ALA A 32 23.04 -5.60 -20.98
CA ALA A 32 22.71 -4.21 -21.26
C ALA A 32 21.20 -3.96 -21.38
N ILE A 33 20.44 -4.94 -21.87
CA ILE A 33 18.98 -4.84 -22.02
C ILE A 33 18.26 -5.21 -20.71
N VAL A 34 18.68 -6.27 -20.04
CA VAL A 34 18.01 -6.78 -18.83
C VAL A 34 17.97 -5.73 -17.73
N GLN A 35 19.05 -4.98 -17.53
CA GLN A 35 19.10 -3.90 -16.53
C GLN A 35 18.13 -2.73 -16.80
N ARG A 36 17.62 -2.63 -18.03
CA ARG A 36 16.69 -1.58 -18.47
C ARG A 36 15.24 -2.05 -18.61
N GLY A 37 15.01 -3.36 -18.52
CA GLY A 37 13.68 -3.93 -18.42
C GLY A 37 13.20 -4.05 -16.98
N VAL A 38 11.97 -4.52 -16.79
CA VAL A 38 11.47 -4.91 -15.47
C VAL A 38 11.97 -6.32 -15.15
N MET A 39 12.97 -6.41 -14.26
CA MET A 39 13.50 -7.71 -13.82
C MET A 39 12.55 -8.38 -12.82
N ARG A 40 12.41 -9.70 -12.87
CA ARG A 40 11.45 -10.43 -12.03
C ARG A 40 12.19 -11.22 -10.94
N PHE A 41 11.80 -11.02 -9.70
CA PHE A 41 12.37 -11.73 -8.55
C PHE A 41 11.27 -12.39 -7.72
N ALA A 42 11.60 -13.53 -7.10
CA ALA A 42 10.66 -14.23 -6.21
C ALA A 42 10.28 -13.38 -4.99
N SER A 43 11.24 -12.64 -4.43
CA SER A 43 11.08 -11.79 -3.24
C SER A 43 12.11 -10.67 -3.19
N ALA A 44 11.92 -9.71 -2.27
CA ALA A 44 12.91 -8.64 -2.01
C ALA A 44 14.28 -9.20 -1.55
N SER A 45 14.29 -10.28 -0.76
CA SER A 45 15.54 -10.94 -0.34
C SER A 45 16.24 -11.64 -1.50
N GLY A 46 15.49 -12.29 -2.39
CA GLY A 46 16.02 -12.90 -3.61
C GLY A 46 16.65 -11.85 -4.54
N ARG A 47 16.00 -10.68 -4.66
CA ARG A 47 16.57 -9.52 -5.37
C ARG A 47 17.88 -9.06 -4.74
N ALA A 48 17.90 -8.83 -3.42
CA ALA A 48 19.08 -8.33 -2.72
C ALA A 48 20.28 -9.30 -2.80
N ALA A 49 20.03 -10.61 -2.82
CA ALA A 49 21.08 -11.61 -3.01
C ALA A 49 21.63 -11.64 -4.45
N THR A 50 20.79 -11.35 -5.45
CA THR A 50 21.16 -11.41 -6.87
C THR A 50 21.88 -10.14 -7.33
N LEU A 51 21.37 -8.98 -6.94
CA LEU A 51 21.89 -7.68 -7.39
C LEU A 51 23.05 -7.23 -6.52
N THR A 52 24.21 -7.86 -6.73
CA THR A 52 25.46 -7.58 -5.99
C THR A 52 26.65 -7.44 -6.95
N GLY A 53 27.74 -6.84 -6.47
CA GLY A 53 28.98 -6.68 -7.24
C GLY A 53 28.75 -5.92 -8.55
N ALA A 54 29.13 -6.53 -9.68
CA ALA A 54 28.96 -5.93 -11.01
C ALA A 54 27.50 -5.78 -11.45
N ALA A 55 26.56 -6.44 -10.77
CA ALA A 55 25.11 -6.31 -10.99
C ALA A 55 24.42 -5.53 -9.86
N ALA A 56 25.17 -4.72 -9.10
CA ALA A 56 24.62 -3.88 -8.06
C ALA A 56 23.51 -2.95 -8.62
N PRO A 57 22.48 -2.62 -7.83
CA PRO A 57 21.40 -1.75 -8.26
C PRO A 57 21.94 -0.39 -8.73
N VAL A 58 21.39 0.10 -9.84
CA VAL A 58 21.64 1.45 -10.36
C VAL A 58 20.33 2.23 -10.38
N GLU A 59 20.42 3.56 -10.26
CA GLU A 59 19.25 4.44 -10.28
C GLU A 59 18.40 4.23 -11.55
N GLY A 60 17.08 4.20 -11.38
CA GLY A 60 16.10 3.95 -12.43
C GLY A 60 15.84 2.46 -12.74
N MET A 61 16.63 1.54 -12.16
CA MET A 61 16.44 0.10 -12.34
C MET A 61 15.09 -0.36 -11.78
N GLN A 62 14.36 -1.22 -12.50
CA GLN A 62 12.99 -1.63 -12.14
C GLN A 62 12.90 -3.13 -11.86
N THR A 63 12.10 -3.50 -10.86
CA THR A 63 11.88 -4.90 -10.47
C THR A 63 10.44 -5.23 -10.15
N TRP A 64 9.99 -6.41 -10.54
CA TRP A 64 8.73 -7.01 -10.12
C TRP A 64 8.98 -8.07 -9.06
N LEU A 65 8.44 -7.86 -7.86
CA LEU A 65 8.46 -8.83 -6.76
C LEU A 65 7.20 -9.71 -6.83
N GLN A 66 7.40 -11.00 -7.02
CA GLN A 66 6.31 -11.96 -7.26
C GLN A 66 5.51 -12.30 -6.00
N ASP A 67 6.16 -12.37 -4.85
CA ASP A 67 5.53 -12.66 -3.55
C ASP A 67 4.49 -11.61 -3.13
N VAL A 68 4.75 -10.34 -3.45
CA VAL A 68 3.89 -9.21 -3.06
C VAL A 68 3.21 -8.50 -4.26
N ASN A 69 3.39 -9.00 -5.48
CA ASN A 69 2.86 -8.41 -6.72
C ASN A 69 3.13 -6.89 -6.81
N ARG A 70 4.39 -6.50 -6.69
CA ARG A 70 4.81 -5.10 -6.56
C ARG A 70 5.90 -4.73 -7.56
N LEU A 71 5.74 -3.55 -8.18
CA LEU A 71 6.77 -2.92 -8.99
C LEU A 71 7.57 -1.97 -8.10
N ASP A 72 8.88 -2.20 -8.00
CA ASP A 72 9.84 -1.35 -7.29
C ASP A 72 10.81 -0.70 -8.29
N VAL A 73 11.20 0.55 -8.03
CA VAL A 73 12.25 1.28 -8.74
C VAL A 73 13.36 1.63 -7.75
N TYR A 74 14.61 1.50 -8.17
CA TYR A 74 15.75 1.96 -7.37
C TYR A 74 15.97 3.46 -7.60
N ASP A 75 15.88 4.28 -6.56
CA ASP A 75 15.97 5.75 -6.63
C ASP A 75 17.41 6.29 -6.42
N GLY A 76 18.40 5.40 -6.40
CA GLY A 76 19.80 5.73 -6.10
C GLY A 76 20.18 5.51 -4.64
N ALA A 77 19.22 5.56 -3.71
CA ALA A 77 19.44 5.31 -2.28
C ALA A 77 18.82 3.96 -1.83
N GLY A 78 17.69 3.58 -2.42
CA GLY A 78 16.95 2.39 -2.05
C GLY A 78 15.90 1.99 -3.09
N TRP A 79 15.22 0.88 -2.80
CA TRP A 79 14.10 0.41 -3.62
C TRP A 79 12.80 1.05 -3.12
N VAL A 80 12.11 1.76 -4.00
CA VAL A 80 10.84 2.44 -3.73
C VAL A 80 9.73 1.74 -4.50
N ALA A 81 8.60 1.45 -3.84
CA ALA A 81 7.43 0.89 -4.50
C ALA A 81 6.76 1.95 -5.39
N VAL A 82 6.58 1.64 -6.67
CA VAL A 82 5.90 2.50 -7.66
C VAL A 82 4.46 2.06 -7.91
N SER A 83 4.21 0.77 -7.82
CA SER A 83 2.86 0.22 -7.86
C SER A 83 2.79 -1.02 -7.00
N THR A 84 1.87 -1.00 -6.03
CA THR A 84 1.36 -2.24 -5.45
C THR A 84 0.21 -2.71 -6.33
N GLY A 85 0.23 -3.98 -6.74
CA GLY A 85 -0.89 -4.58 -7.48
C GLY A 85 -2.20 -4.33 -6.72
N ALA A 86 -3.33 -4.28 -7.46
CA ALA A 86 -4.65 -4.01 -6.89
C ALA A 86 -4.89 -4.85 -5.63
N SER A 87 -4.70 -4.26 -4.45
CA SER A 87 -4.89 -4.99 -3.19
C SER A 87 -6.36 -5.34 -3.07
N ALA A 88 -6.63 -6.64 -3.00
CA ALA A 88 -7.97 -7.14 -2.76
C ALA A 88 -8.51 -6.53 -1.46
N TRP A 89 -9.78 -6.16 -1.49
CA TRP A 89 -10.45 -5.64 -0.30
C TRP A 89 -10.59 -6.74 0.74
N THR A 90 -10.08 -6.48 1.94
CA THR A 90 -10.18 -7.39 3.08
C THR A 90 -11.21 -6.88 4.06
N THR A 91 -12.15 -7.75 4.44
CA THR A 91 -13.22 -7.42 5.41
C THR A 91 -12.68 -7.29 6.83
N ILE A 92 -13.04 -6.19 7.48
CA ILE A 92 -12.69 -5.94 8.87
C ILE A 92 -13.72 -6.63 9.76
N SER A 93 -13.25 -7.49 10.68
CA SER A 93 -14.12 -8.07 11.71
C SER A 93 -14.48 -7.01 12.73
N LEU A 94 -15.79 -6.85 13.02
CA LEU A 94 -16.28 -5.77 13.86
C LEU A 94 -16.33 -6.16 15.34
N ALA A 95 -16.05 -5.18 16.21
CA ALA A 95 -16.24 -5.29 17.64
C ALA A 95 -17.73 -5.41 17.99
N SER A 96 -18.02 -5.95 19.18
CA SER A 96 -19.39 -6.19 19.63
C SER A 96 -20.25 -4.91 19.63
N GLY A 97 -21.48 -5.05 19.16
CA GLY A 97 -22.46 -3.97 19.03
C GLY A 97 -22.35 -3.15 17.74
N PHE A 98 -21.36 -3.41 16.89
CA PHE A 98 -21.33 -2.90 15.52
C PHE A 98 -21.74 -3.99 14.52
N GLN A 99 -22.39 -3.57 13.44
CA GLN A 99 -22.84 -4.42 12.35
C GLN A 99 -22.29 -3.88 11.02
N GLN A 100 -22.11 -4.76 10.04
CA GLN A 100 -21.68 -4.35 8.71
C GLN A 100 -22.79 -3.60 7.99
N ASN A 101 -22.42 -2.91 6.90
CA ASN A 101 -23.37 -2.34 5.95
C ASN A 101 -24.29 -1.25 6.54
N GLY A 102 -23.73 -0.40 7.40
CA GLY A 102 -24.44 0.80 7.88
C GLY A 102 -24.92 1.66 6.71
N ASN A 103 -26.18 2.12 6.74
CA ASN A 103 -26.76 2.91 5.65
C ASN A 103 -26.61 2.29 4.25
N SER A 104 -26.60 0.95 4.14
CA SER A 104 -26.45 0.24 2.86
C SER A 104 -25.18 0.61 2.07
N ASN A 105 -24.09 1.01 2.77
CA ASN A 105 -22.84 1.44 2.13
C ASN A 105 -21.80 0.32 1.93
N GLY A 106 -22.19 -0.93 2.15
CA GLY A 106 -21.33 -2.11 2.04
C GLY A 106 -20.56 -2.43 3.33
N THR A 107 -19.90 -3.60 3.35
CA THR A 107 -19.07 -4.06 4.47
C THR A 107 -17.86 -3.16 4.68
N LEU A 108 -17.50 -2.87 5.93
CA LEU A 108 -16.25 -2.21 6.29
C LEU A 108 -15.06 -3.08 5.85
N GLN A 109 -14.25 -2.52 4.96
CA GLN A 109 -13.11 -3.19 4.34
C GLN A 109 -11.91 -2.27 4.28
N TYR A 110 -10.72 -2.87 4.16
CA TYR A 110 -9.48 -2.16 3.92
C TYR A 110 -8.71 -2.73 2.73
N ARG A 111 -7.77 -1.93 2.20
CA ARG A 111 -6.71 -2.36 1.30
C ARG A 111 -5.50 -1.46 1.41
N LEU A 112 -4.34 -1.96 0.97
CA LEU A 112 -3.15 -1.14 0.74
C LEU A 112 -3.23 -0.47 -0.64
N LEU A 113 -2.79 0.77 -0.69
CA LEU A 113 -2.53 1.51 -1.92
C LEU A 113 -1.14 2.11 -1.85
N ASN A 114 -0.51 2.27 -3.00
CA ASN A 114 0.57 3.23 -3.15
C ASN A 114 -0.02 4.52 -3.71
N ILE A 115 0.15 5.62 -2.98
CA ILE A 115 -0.28 6.96 -3.42
C ILE A 115 0.97 7.81 -3.46
N SER A 116 1.40 8.18 -4.67
CA SER A 116 2.56 9.04 -4.89
C SER A 116 3.87 8.54 -4.27
N GLY A 117 4.09 7.22 -4.26
CA GLY A 117 5.30 6.60 -3.69
C GLY A 117 5.19 6.25 -2.20
N GLU A 118 4.08 6.59 -1.55
CA GLU A 118 3.83 6.29 -0.13
C GLU A 118 2.79 5.18 0.02
N GLU A 119 3.07 4.19 0.87
CA GLU A 119 2.08 3.18 1.23
C GLU A 119 0.98 3.81 2.10
N SER A 120 -0.26 3.57 1.73
CA SER A 120 -1.44 4.15 2.35
C SER A 120 -2.50 3.08 2.60
N LEU A 121 -3.14 3.14 3.75
CA LEU A 121 -4.32 2.36 4.08
C LEU A 121 -5.56 3.08 3.57
N GLN A 122 -6.31 2.42 2.69
CA GLN A 122 -7.63 2.88 2.29
C GLN A 122 -8.72 2.03 2.95
N LEU A 123 -9.74 2.71 3.47
CA LEU A 123 -10.96 2.10 3.98
C LEU A 123 -12.13 2.35 3.03
N ARG A 124 -13.11 1.45 3.08
CA ARG A 124 -14.44 1.64 2.48
C ARG A 124 -15.52 0.94 3.28
N GLY A 125 -16.76 1.21 2.93
CA GLY A 125 -17.92 0.62 3.58
C GLY A 125 -18.41 1.47 4.74
N ALA A 126 -19.31 0.88 5.53
CA ALA A 126 -19.84 1.52 6.72
C ALA A 126 -20.21 0.50 7.78
N VAL A 127 -20.22 0.96 9.03
CA VAL A 127 -20.74 0.18 10.16
C VAL A 127 -22.07 0.78 10.61
N GLY A 128 -23.00 -0.10 10.97
CA GLY A 128 -24.24 0.24 11.63
C GLY A 128 -24.15 -0.04 13.13
N ARG A 129 -24.98 0.66 13.91
CA ARG A 129 -25.23 0.36 15.30
C ARG A 129 -26.71 0.60 15.60
N SER A 130 -27.45 -0.49 15.81
CA SER A 130 -28.90 -0.45 16.02
C SER A 130 -29.30 0.21 17.35
N SER A 131 -28.43 0.15 18.36
CA SER A 131 -28.67 0.73 19.67
C SER A 131 -27.40 1.20 20.35
N TRP A 132 -27.49 2.37 20.99
CA TRP A 132 -26.45 2.91 21.83
C TRP A 132 -26.79 2.70 23.32
N PRO A 133 -25.78 2.50 24.19
CA PRO A 133 -26.00 2.60 25.64
C PRO A 133 -26.66 3.93 26.01
N SER A 134 -27.36 3.98 27.14
CA SER A 134 -27.97 5.23 27.65
C SER A 134 -26.95 6.37 27.73
N THR A 135 -25.75 6.04 28.22
CA THR A 135 -24.56 6.88 28.26
C THR A 135 -23.45 6.25 27.41
N PRO A 136 -23.36 6.61 26.11
CA PRO A 136 -22.28 6.12 25.26
C PRO A 136 -20.92 6.61 25.76
N ALA A 137 -19.89 5.76 25.65
CA ALA A 137 -18.51 6.19 25.79
C ALA A 137 -18.16 7.27 24.76
N GLY A 138 -17.16 8.11 25.07
CA GLY A 138 -16.65 9.14 24.15
C GLY A 138 -15.91 8.58 22.93
N SER A 139 -15.55 7.30 22.98
CA SER A 139 -14.91 6.58 21.89
C SER A 139 -15.20 5.08 21.93
N TYR A 140 -15.03 4.43 20.77
CA TYR A 140 -15.19 2.99 20.59
C TYR A 140 -14.14 2.45 19.63
N ILE A 141 -13.61 1.26 19.94
CA ILE A 141 -12.87 0.46 18.97
C ILE A 141 -13.88 -0.26 18.07
N ILE A 142 -13.72 -0.14 16.75
CA ILE A 142 -14.68 -0.64 15.77
C ILE A 142 -14.35 -2.06 15.29
N ASN A 143 -13.08 -2.44 15.28
CA ASN A 143 -12.63 -3.77 14.87
C ASN A 143 -12.39 -4.70 16.08
N SER A 144 -12.80 -5.97 15.97
CA SER A 144 -12.58 -6.96 17.03
C SER A 144 -11.14 -7.46 17.11
N THR A 145 -10.44 -7.42 15.97
CA THR A 145 -9.08 -7.95 15.82
C THR A 145 -8.22 -6.86 15.20
N ALA A 146 -7.02 -6.67 15.76
CA ALA A 146 -6.04 -5.76 15.19
C ALA A 146 -5.78 -6.06 13.71
N LEU A 147 -5.69 -5.02 12.88
CA LEU A 147 -5.30 -5.16 11.48
C LEU A 147 -3.91 -5.81 11.37
N PRO A 148 -3.56 -6.50 10.28
CA PRO A 148 -2.22 -7.07 10.10
C PRO A 148 -1.11 -6.00 10.17
N SER A 149 0.09 -6.35 10.64
CA SER A 149 1.19 -5.38 10.84
C SER A 149 1.58 -4.61 9.57
N ILE A 150 1.46 -5.22 8.39
CA ILE A 150 1.77 -4.59 7.09
C ILE A 150 0.82 -3.43 6.73
N VAL A 151 -0.31 -3.27 7.43
CA VAL A 151 -1.27 -2.19 7.18
C VAL A 151 -1.44 -1.24 8.38
N ARG A 152 -0.51 -1.28 9.33
CA ARG A 152 -0.52 -0.41 10.51
C ARG A 152 0.40 0.78 10.29
N PRO A 153 -0.01 1.99 10.68
CA PRO A 153 0.87 3.13 10.57
C PRO A 153 1.96 3.09 11.64
N ALA A 154 3.14 3.63 11.33
CA ALA A 154 4.25 3.73 12.29
C ALA A 154 3.99 4.75 13.42
N THR A 155 3.15 5.75 13.14
CA THR A 155 2.68 6.77 14.09
C THR A 155 1.16 6.88 14.03
N LEU A 156 0.53 7.44 15.07
CA LEU A 156 -0.93 7.61 15.10
C LEU A 156 -1.40 8.43 13.88
N ARG A 157 -2.39 7.93 13.15
CA ARG A 157 -3.04 8.67 12.05
C ARG A 157 -4.47 9.00 12.42
N THR A 158 -4.81 10.28 12.30
CA THR A 158 -6.14 10.80 12.60
C THR A 158 -6.79 11.35 11.33
N VAL A 159 -8.04 10.95 11.08
CA VAL A 159 -8.84 11.47 9.95
C VAL A 159 -10.29 11.68 10.37
N THR A 160 -10.99 12.54 9.63
CA THR A 160 -12.43 12.74 9.80
C THR A 160 -13.18 11.68 9.01
N ILE A 161 -14.23 11.10 9.61
CA ILE A 161 -15.14 10.15 8.96
C ILE A 161 -16.59 10.62 9.08
N PRO A 162 -17.43 10.41 8.06
CA PRO A 162 -18.84 10.80 8.12
C PRO A 162 -19.64 9.88 9.05
N CYS A 163 -20.68 10.42 9.67
CA CYS A 163 -21.69 9.66 10.39
C CYS A 163 -23.09 10.18 10.05
N SER A 164 -24.10 9.42 10.46
CA SER A 164 -25.49 9.85 10.29
C SER A 164 -25.78 11.18 10.98
N ASP A 165 -26.55 12.02 10.31
CA ASP A 165 -27.26 13.18 10.85
C ASP A 165 -28.55 12.81 11.60
N ILE A 166 -28.97 11.55 11.56
CA ILE A 166 -30.11 11.03 12.29
C ILE A 166 -29.65 10.60 13.68
N ALA A 167 -30.37 11.04 14.72
CA ALA A 167 -30.06 10.73 16.12
C ALA A 167 -28.64 11.14 16.58
N SER A 168 -28.07 12.15 15.90
CA SER A 168 -26.72 12.64 16.15
C SER A 168 -26.67 14.14 15.86
N ASP A 169 -26.19 14.94 16.81
CA ASP A 169 -26.02 16.39 16.64
C ASP A 169 -24.85 16.76 15.69
N ARG A 170 -24.18 15.75 15.10
CA ARG A 170 -23.01 15.91 14.25
C ARG A 170 -23.07 14.95 13.07
N ILE A 171 -22.45 15.36 11.97
CA ILE A 171 -22.35 14.60 10.72
C ILE A 171 -20.95 14.01 10.47
N ALA A 172 -20.04 14.20 11.44
CA ALA A 172 -18.67 13.75 11.35
C ALA A 172 -18.14 13.31 12.73
N LEU A 173 -17.33 12.26 12.70
CA LEU A 173 -16.58 11.72 13.83
C LEU A 173 -15.08 11.76 13.52
N LYS A 174 -14.26 11.61 14.55
CA LYS A 174 -12.82 11.46 14.42
C LYS A 174 -12.49 9.96 14.41
N LEU A 175 -11.69 9.50 13.45
CA LEU A 175 -11.09 8.17 13.42
C LEU A 175 -9.60 8.28 13.74
N ASP A 176 -9.17 7.46 14.69
CA ASP A 176 -7.76 7.18 14.95
C ASP A 176 -7.43 5.76 14.46
N VAL A 177 -6.49 5.68 13.52
CA VAL A 177 -5.84 4.42 13.12
C VAL A 177 -4.61 4.27 13.99
N GLN A 178 -4.72 3.39 14.99
CA GLN A 178 -3.68 3.20 16.00
C GLN A 178 -2.52 2.36 15.46
N THR A 179 -1.33 2.55 16.04
CA THR A 179 -0.11 1.81 15.69
C THR A 179 -0.19 0.32 16.03
N ASP A 180 -1.09 -0.06 16.95
CA ASP A 180 -1.36 -1.45 17.30
C ASP A 180 -2.37 -2.14 16.35
N GLY A 181 -2.95 -1.41 15.40
CA GLY A 181 -3.89 -1.91 14.39
C GLY A 181 -5.36 -1.82 14.79
N TYR A 182 -5.72 -1.12 15.87
CA TYR A 182 -7.12 -0.84 16.18
C TYR A 182 -7.62 0.48 15.55
N LEU A 183 -8.88 0.45 15.13
CA LEU A 183 -9.61 1.58 14.56
C LEU A 183 -10.51 2.15 15.65
N GLN A 184 -10.11 3.29 16.21
CA GLN A 184 -10.85 3.92 17.30
C GLN A 184 -11.59 5.15 16.80
N VAL A 185 -12.91 5.14 16.96
CA VAL A 185 -13.77 6.27 16.61
C VAL A 185 -14.08 7.08 17.85
N TYR A 186 -13.96 8.40 17.73
CA TYR A 186 -14.18 9.39 18.78
C TYR A 186 -15.31 10.33 18.42
N GLY A 187 -15.94 10.90 19.45
CA GLY A 187 -16.97 11.93 19.31
C GLY A 187 -18.39 11.42 19.50
N THR A 188 -18.56 10.17 19.95
CA THR A 188 -19.84 9.64 20.40
C THR A 188 -20.21 10.19 21.77
N GLY A 189 -21.49 10.23 22.10
CA GLY A 189 -21.95 10.77 23.37
C GLY A 189 -23.47 10.68 23.56
N SER A 190 -23.99 11.31 24.61
CA SER A 190 -25.44 11.28 24.92
C SER A 190 -26.32 11.82 23.79
N SER A 191 -25.84 12.84 23.06
CA SER A 191 -26.52 13.46 21.92
C SER A 191 -25.89 13.14 20.54
N VAL A 192 -24.83 12.32 20.52
CA VAL A 192 -24.14 11.87 19.30
C VAL A 192 -24.21 10.35 19.24
N LYS A 193 -25.31 9.84 18.69
CA LYS A 193 -25.66 8.41 18.63
C LYS A 193 -25.97 7.97 17.20
N PRO A 194 -25.04 8.18 16.25
CA PRO A 194 -25.33 7.94 14.84
C PRO A 194 -25.65 6.44 14.62
N PRO A 195 -26.76 6.09 13.94
CA PRO A 195 -27.10 4.71 13.59
C PRO A 195 -26.11 4.10 12.59
N TRP A 196 -25.31 4.92 11.89
CA TRP A 196 -24.27 4.48 10.99
C TRP A 196 -23.06 5.41 10.97
N ILE A 197 -21.90 4.84 10.64
CA ILE A 197 -20.62 5.53 10.49
C ILE A 197 -19.98 5.05 9.18
N GLY A 198 -19.64 5.98 8.28
CA GLY A 198 -19.11 5.68 6.96
C GLY A 198 -17.58 5.81 6.89
N PHE A 199 -16.95 5.00 6.04
CA PHE A 199 -15.50 4.97 5.82
C PHE A 199 -15.12 5.05 4.34
N ASN A 200 -16.10 5.32 3.47
CA ASN A 200 -15.88 5.41 2.03
C ASN A 200 -14.89 6.51 1.69
N GLY A 201 -13.79 6.13 1.03
CA GLY A 201 -12.77 7.07 0.59
C GLY A 201 -11.83 7.55 1.70
N THR A 202 -11.93 6.99 2.91
CA THR A 202 -11.00 7.30 3.99
C THR A 202 -9.63 6.70 3.68
N ILE A 203 -8.58 7.53 3.69
CA ILE A 203 -7.20 7.14 3.39
C ILE A 203 -6.31 7.70 4.49
N VAL A 204 -5.36 6.89 4.96
CA VAL A 204 -4.28 7.31 5.86
C VAL A 204 -2.94 6.83 5.33
N SER A 205 -1.88 7.63 5.48
CA SER A 205 -0.52 7.19 5.22
C SER A 205 -0.03 6.22 6.29
N LEU A 206 0.85 5.28 5.91
CA LEU A 206 1.46 4.33 6.84
C LEU A 206 2.75 4.84 7.48
#